data_AF-A0A7S1QN45-F1
#
_entry.id   AF-A0A7S1QN45-F1
#
_cell.length_a   1.000
_cell.length_b   1.000
_cell.length_c   1.000
_cell.angle_alpha   90.00
_cell.angle_beta   90.00
_cell.angle_gamma   90.00
#
_symmetry.space_group_name_H-M   'P 1'
#
loop_
_entity.id
_entity.type
_entity.pdbx_description
1 polymer ?
#
loop_
_entity_poly.entity_id
_entity_poly.type
_entity_poly.pdbx_seq_one_letter_code
_entity_poly.pdbx_strand_id
1 'polypeptide(L)'
;VAYVFWREVPRTNVPAGVSYFIVKQLYFYCSAYQLRYGYPLFRRHDPFKGSPRAPVSLFYTIYYSVPFLWELRVLLDWTFTKTTLRFKYWVKLEDVQNATYMRQVDEAALLEPGTPIPTKAKAMQGGLIYVVLVFLLFFPLLMYSTFNPALVANYMTNVEVTASFGALSTWYDAGMLSSTPLPSHYYGFFEHTNPRIAQEVEGTGKTMQLLSMPHCSAESWDVSPSAREALHDAFNASYYNASTLYIRLTLRFTRKYFTQNSERTEEIRVEVPVPWYDSLALERFVDGTDQHVTV
;
A
#
# COMPACT_ATOMS: atom_id res chain seq x y z
N VAL A 1 10.86 21.84 -22.55
CA VAL A 1 10.29 20.49 -22.36
C VAL A 1 11.06 19.66 -21.33
N ALA A 2 12.39 19.53 -21.42
CA ALA A 2 13.20 18.79 -20.42
C ALA A 2 13.12 19.37 -18.98
N TYR A 3 13.01 20.69 -18.83
CA TYR A 3 12.88 21.37 -17.54
C TYR A 3 11.54 21.11 -16.84
N VAL A 4 10.48 20.87 -17.61
CA VAL A 4 9.12 20.63 -17.08
C VAL A 4 9.02 19.20 -16.53
N PHE A 5 9.61 18.21 -17.21
CA PHE A 5 9.66 16.83 -16.75
C PHE A 5 10.47 16.64 -15.46
N TRP A 6 11.48 17.49 -15.22
CA TRP A 6 12.30 17.42 -14.00
C TRP A 6 11.58 17.97 -12.75
N ARG A 7 10.57 18.83 -12.94
CA ARG A 7 9.79 19.42 -11.84
C ARG A 7 8.78 18.43 -11.24
N GLU A 8 8.29 17.49 -12.04
CA GLU A 8 7.20 16.56 -11.67
C GLU A 8 7.69 15.20 -11.15
N VAL A 9 9.01 14.97 -11.03
CA VAL A 9 9.52 13.74 -10.41
C VAL A 9 9.39 13.88 -8.89
N PRO A 10 8.63 13.02 -8.21
CA PRO A 10 8.50 13.06 -6.75
C PRO A 10 9.88 12.97 -6.10
N ARG A 11 10.22 13.95 -5.24
CA ARG A 11 11.50 14.02 -4.50
C ARG A 11 11.67 12.93 -3.44
N THR A 12 10.90 11.85 -3.50
CA THR A 12 10.86 10.81 -2.47
C THR A 12 11.96 9.76 -2.66
N ASN A 13 12.55 9.64 -3.87
CA ASN A 13 13.64 8.70 -4.16
C ASN A 13 14.79 9.34 -4.97
N VAL A 14 15.62 10.13 -4.29
CA VAL A 14 16.83 10.79 -4.85
C VAL A 14 17.70 9.86 -5.72
N PRO A 15 18.03 8.60 -5.33
CA PRO A 15 18.89 7.75 -6.16
C PRO A 15 18.25 7.33 -7.50
N ALA A 16 16.93 7.09 -7.52
CA ALA A 16 16.21 6.76 -8.75
C ALA A 16 16.21 7.94 -9.72
N GLY A 17 15.98 9.16 -9.23
CA GLY A 17 16.05 10.38 -10.04
C GLY A 17 17.43 10.65 -10.62
N VAL A 18 18.50 10.44 -9.83
CA VAL A 18 19.89 10.57 -10.29
C VAL A 18 20.21 9.54 -11.39
N SER A 19 19.79 8.28 -11.22
CA SER A 19 20.02 7.24 -12.22
C SER A 19 19.32 7.54 -13.56
N TYR A 20 18.07 8.01 -13.52
CA TYR A 20 17.33 8.43 -14.71
C TYR A 20 18.01 9.61 -15.41
N PHE A 21 18.51 10.58 -14.65
CA PHE A 21 19.25 11.71 -15.20
C PHE A 21 20.51 11.24 -15.94
N ILE A 22 21.33 10.36 -15.34
CA ILE A 22 22.53 9.82 -16.00
C ILE A 22 22.17 9.12 -17.33
N VAL A 23 21.13 8.28 -17.34
CA VAL A 23 20.66 7.59 -18.55
C VAL A 23 20.21 8.58 -19.63
N LYS A 24 19.49 9.65 -19.24
CA LYS A 24 19.09 10.71 -20.18
C LYS A 24 20.26 11.49 -20.74
N GLN A 25 21.30 11.73 -19.95
CA GLN A 25 22.47 12.44 -20.44
C GLN A 25 23.26 11.58 -21.44
N LEU A 26 23.35 10.27 -21.20
CA LEU A 26 23.91 9.33 -22.18
C LEU A 26 23.09 9.30 -23.48
N TYR A 27 21.75 9.31 -23.38
CA TYR A 27 20.87 9.42 -24.55
C TYR A 27 21.15 10.70 -25.36
N PHE A 28 21.24 11.86 -24.71
CA PHE A 28 21.53 13.13 -25.39
C PHE A 28 22.93 13.13 -26.01
N TYR A 29 23.92 12.56 -25.32
CA TYR A 29 25.27 12.40 -25.85
C TYR A 29 25.27 11.55 -27.12
N CYS A 30 24.64 10.37 -27.09
CA CYS A 30 24.51 9.50 -28.27
C CYS A 30 23.74 10.18 -29.41
N SER A 31 22.68 10.93 -29.11
CA SER A 31 21.89 11.68 -30.11
C SER A 31 22.71 12.80 -30.76
N ALA A 32 23.46 13.57 -29.97
CA ALA A 32 24.36 14.60 -30.49
C ALA A 32 25.50 13.98 -31.31
N TYR A 33 26.03 12.85 -30.87
CA TYR A 33 27.03 12.08 -31.62
C TYR A 33 26.48 11.64 -32.96
N GLN A 34 25.26 11.10 -33.01
CA GLN A 34 24.59 10.70 -34.25
C GLN A 34 24.37 11.89 -35.20
N LEU A 35 23.98 13.06 -34.69
CA LEU A 35 23.83 14.28 -35.49
C LEU A 35 25.17 14.75 -36.08
N ARG A 36 26.29 14.60 -35.35
CA ARG A 36 27.63 14.99 -35.82
C ARG A 36 28.12 14.13 -36.99
N TYR A 37 27.92 12.81 -36.95
CA TYR A 37 28.37 11.89 -38.01
C TYR A 37 27.35 11.73 -39.14
N GLY A 38 26.10 12.17 -38.93
CA GLY A 38 25.04 12.08 -39.92
C GLY A 38 24.42 10.68 -40.02
N TYR A 39 23.45 10.54 -40.92
CA TYR A 39 22.73 9.28 -41.15
C TYR A 39 23.28 8.57 -42.40
N PRO A 40 23.47 7.24 -42.36
CA PRO A 40 23.90 6.49 -43.53
C PRO A 40 22.79 6.49 -44.60
N LEU A 41 23.19 6.49 -45.88
CA LEU A 41 22.27 6.44 -47.02
C LEU A 41 21.43 5.15 -47.05
N PHE A 42 22.00 4.04 -46.61
CA PHE A 42 21.34 2.75 -46.52
C PHE A 42 21.21 2.32 -45.06
N ARG A 43 19.97 2.31 -44.55
CA ARG A 43 19.65 1.81 -43.22
C ARG A 43 19.41 0.30 -43.31
N ARG A 44 20.05 -0.48 -42.44
CA ARG A 44 19.65 -1.88 -42.23
C ARG A 44 18.24 -1.90 -41.66
N HIS A 45 17.38 -2.70 -42.27
CA HIS A 45 15.96 -2.80 -41.90
C HIS A 45 15.75 -3.22 -40.44
N ASP A 46 16.59 -4.12 -39.93
CA ASP A 46 16.54 -4.57 -38.52
C ASP A 46 17.96 -4.64 -37.92
N PRO A 47 18.22 -4.02 -36.75
CA PRO A 47 19.52 -4.09 -36.09
C PRO A 47 19.85 -5.48 -35.53
N PHE A 48 18.84 -6.31 -35.21
CA PHE A 48 19.01 -7.60 -34.56
C PHE A 48 19.07 -8.78 -35.54
N LYS A 49 18.48 -8.66 -36.73
CA LYS A 49 18.48 -9.75 -37.74
C LYS A 49 19.77 -9.80 -38.58
N GLY A 50 20.86 -9.18 -38.14
CA GLY A 50 22.10 -9.04 -38.91
C GLY A 50 23.05 -10.26 -38.86
N SER A 51 22.86 -11.19 -37.93
CA SER A 51 23.69 -12.38 -37.77
C SER A 51 22.96 -13.46 -36.97
N PRO A 52 23.09 -14.76 -37.32
CA PRO A 52 22.47 -15.86 -36.58
C PRO A 52 23.28 -16.32 -35.34
N ARG A 53 24.21 -15.49 -34.83
CA ARG A 53 25.03 -15.83 -33.65
C ARG A 53 24.15 -15.91 -32.40
N ALA A 54 24.46 -16.87 -31.52
CA ALA A 54 23.74 -17.10 -30.26
C ALA A 54 23.43 -15.85 -29.42
N PRO A 55 24.37 -14.92 -29.12
CA PRO A 55 24.04 -13.74 -28.32
C PRO A 55 23.06 -12.79 -29.04
N VAL A 56 23.18 -12.65 -30.37
CA VAL A 56 22.32 -11.76 -31.16
C VAL A 56 20.90 -12.34 -31.26
N SER A 57 20.80 -13.65 -31.48
CA SER A 57 19.52 -14.38 -31.47
C SER A 57 18.82 -14.29 -30.10
N LEU A 58 19.58 -14.37 -29.00
CA LEU A 58 19.04 -14.20 -27.65
C LEU A 58 18.45 -12.79 -27.45
N PHE A 59 19.18 -11.73 -27.85
CA PHE A 59 18.64 -10.37 -27.78
C PHE A 59 17.39 -10.19 -28.64
N TYR A 60 17.36 -10.79 -29.83
CA TYR A 60 16.18 -10.76 -30.70
C TYR A 60 14.98 -11.49 -30.09
N THR A 61 15.21 -12.64 -29.45
CA THR A 61 14.17 -13.41 -28.76
C THR A 61 13.62 -12.63 -27.58
N ILE A 62 14.48 -11.96 -26.79
CA ILE A 62 14.07 -11.08 -25.70
C ILE A 62 13.25 -9.91 -26.25
N TYR A 63 13.72 -9.24 -27.31
CA TYR A 63 13.01 -8.15 -27.98
C TYR A 63 11.60 -8.56 -28.43
N TYR A 64 11.46 -9.73 -29.05
CA TYR A 64 10.18 -10.24 -29.52
C TYR A 64 9.25 -10.70 -28.38
N SER A 65 9.81 -11.04 -27.21
CA SER A 65 9.03 -11.44 -26.03
C SER A 65 8.42 -10.24 -25.27
N VAL A 66 8.89 -9.01 -25.52
CA VAL A 66 8.32 -7.81 -24.91
C VAL A 66 6.97 -7.50 -25.56
N PRO A 67 5.87 -7.44 -24.78
CA PRO A 67 4.54 -7.21 -25.34
C PRO A 67 4.47 -5.84 -26.03
N PHE A 68 3.79 -5.77 -27.18
CA PHE A 68 3.54 -4.57 -27.99
C PHE A 68 4.78 -3.92 -28.63
N LEU A 69 6.00 -4.28 -28.22
CA LEU A 69 7.21 -3.60 -28.69
C LEU A 69 7.47 -3.87 -30.18
N TRP A 70 7.26 -5.11 -30.61
CA TRP A 70 7.41 -5.49 -32.02
C TRP A 70 6.31 -4.86 -32.87
N GLU A 71 5.06 -4.91 -32.41
CA GLU A 71 3.89 -4.38 -33.11
C GLU A 71 4.01 -2.86 -33.32
N LEU A 72 4.39 -2.12 -32.29
CA LEU A 72 4.59 -0.68 -32.37
C LEU A 72 5.70 -0.31 -33.35
N ARG A 73 6.80 -1.09 -33.38
CA ARG A 73 7.89 -0.88 -34.32
C ARG A 73 7.45 -1.11 -35.76
N VAL A 74 6.74 -2.22 -36.04
CA VAL A 74 6.22 -2.53 -37.38
C VAL A 74 5.24 -1.46 -37.86
N LEU A 75 4.37 -0.97 -36.98
CA LEU A 75 3.44 0.12 -37.28
C LEU A 75 4.20 1.40 -37.60
N LEU A 76 5.17 1.78 -36.76
CA LEU A 76 5.95 3.00 -36.96
C LEU A 76 6.75 2.93 -38.27
N ASP A 77 7.41 1.81 -38.55
CA ASP A 77 8.16 1.60 -39.79
C ASP A 77 7.25 1.69 -41.02
N TRP A 78 6.04 1.11 -40.99
CA TRP A 78 5.08 1.24 -42.09
C TRP A 78 4.61 2.69 -42.29
N THR A 79 4.35 3.43 -41.20
CA THR A 79 3.86 4.82 -41.28
C THR A 79 4.87 5.81 -41.86
N PHE A 80 6.16 5.64 -41.57
CA PHE A 80 7.20 6.59 -41.97
C PHE A 80 8.05 6.12 -43.16
N THR A 81 7.87 4.90 -43.65
CA THR A 81 8.55 4.40 -44.84
C THR A 81 7.68 4.60 -46.08
N LYS A 82 8.28 5.10 -47.16
CA LYS A 82 7.61 5.19 -48.47
C LYS A 82 7.46 3.78 -49.05
N THR A 83 6.30 3.16 -48.85
CA THR A 83 5.98 1.81 -49.33
C THR A 83 4.68 1.79 -50.12
N THR A 84 4.57 0.87 -51.08
CA THR A 84 3.34 0.61 -51.85
C THR A 84 2.45 -0.46 -51.19
N LEU A 85 2.97 -1.14 -50.17
CA LEU A 85 2.27 -2.21 -49.47
C LEU A 85 1.24 -1.64 -48.49
N ARG A 86 0.00 -2.17 -48.55
CA ARG A 86 -0.98 -1.94 -47.48
C ARG A 86 -0.48 -2.54 -46.17
N PHE A 87 -0.88 -1.97 -45.04
CA PHE A 87 -0.45 -2.39 -43.70
C PHE A 87 -0.53 -3.92 -43.48
N LYS A 88 -1.64 -4.57 -43.88
CA LYS A 88 -1.80 -6.03 -43.78
C LYS A 88 -0.69 -6.81 -44.48
N TYR A 89 -0.29 -6.38 -45.68
CA TYR A 89 0.77 -7.04 -46.44
C TYR A 89 2.17 -6.72 -45.89
N TRP A 90 2.33 -5.55 -45.29
CA TRP A 90 3.56 -5.18 -44.58
C TRP A 90 3.80 -6.06 -43.34
N VAL A 91 2.78 -6.25 -42.49
CA VAL A 91 2.85 -7.17 -41.35
C VAL A 91 3.17 -8.59 -41.82
N LYS A 92 2.50 -9.07 -42.88
CA LYS A 92 2.79 -10.41 -43.44
C LYS A 92 4.25 -10.55 -43.91
N LEU A 93 4.82 -9.49 -44.49
CA LEU A 93 6.22 -9.48 -44.92
C LEU A 93 7.16 -9.60 -43.70
N GLU A 94 6.90 -8.85 -42.64
CA GLU A 94 7.65 -8.93 -41.37
C GLU A 94 7.57 -10.31 -40.72
N ASP A 95 6.39 -10.93 -40.72
CA ASP A 95 6.19 -12.28 -40.19
C ASP A 95 7.01 -13.31 -40.97
N VAL A 96 7.00 -13.26 -42.31
CA VAL A 96 7.80 -14.16 -43.16
C VAL A 96 9.29 -13.92 -42.93
N GLN A 97 9.72 -12.67 -42.79
CA GLN A 97 11.10 -12.34 -42.49
C GLN A 97 11.52 -12.87 -41.12
N ASN A 98 10.65 -12.75 -40.10
CA ASN A 98 10.87 -13.30 -38.78
C ASN A 98 11.02 -14.83 -38.82
N ALA A 99 10.09 -15.51 -39.50
CA ALA A 99 10.12 -16.96 -39.66
C ALA A 99 11.40 -17.43 -40.37
N THR A 100 11.84 -16.72 -41.41
CA THR A 100 13.07 -17.05 -42.14
C THR A 100 14.31 -16.86 -41.26
N TYR A 101 14.38 -15.77 -40.51
CA TYR A 101 15.49 -15.51 -39.58
C TYR A 101 15.57 -16.57 -38.48
N MET A 102 14.44 -16.96 -37.88
CA MET A 102 14.39 -18.03 -36.89
C MET A 102 14.93 -19.35 -37.44
N ARG A 103 14.60 -19.68 -38.70
CA ARG A 103 15.17 -20.87 -39.34
C ARG A 103 16.66 -20.80 -39.58
N GLN A 104 17.20 -19.63 -39.92
CA GLN A 104 18.65 -19.45 -40.05
C GLN A 104 19.37 -19.60 -38.70
N VAL A 105 18.75 -19.14 -37.60
CA VAL A 105 19.27 -19.35 -36.24
C VAL A 105 19.26 -20.82 -35.89
N ASP A 106 18.14 -21.52 -36.14
CA ASP A 106 18.02 -22.95 -35.88
C ASP A 106 19.07 -23.73 -36.66
N GLU A 107 19.25 -23.42 -37.96
CA GLU A 107 20.24 -24.03 -38.83
C GLU A 107 21.67 -23.80 -38.32
N ALA A 108 21.99 -22.58 -37.88
CA ALA A 108 23.29 -22.26 -37.29
C ALA A 108 23.53 -22.98 -35.94
N ALA A 109 22.46 -23.40 -35.26
CA ALA A 109 22.50 -24.14 -34.00
C ALA A 109 22.36 -25.67 -34.19
N LEU A 110 22.18 -26.15 -35.42
CA LEU A 110 22.07 -27.58 -35.69
C LEU A 110 23.37 -28.29 -35.32
N LEU A 111 23.21 -29.35 -34.54
CA LEU A 111 24.25 -30.36 -34.38
C LEU A 111 24.21 -31.30 -35.58
N GLU A 112 25.33 -31.97 -35.87
CA GLU A 112 25.40 -32.93 -36.98
C GLU A 112 24.26 -33.96 -36.88
N PRO A 113 23.61 -34.32 -38.00
CA PRO A 113 22.51 -35.28 -37.99
C PRO A 113 22.91 -36.59 -37.29
N GLY A 114 22.09 -37.03 -36.32
CA GLY A 114 22.35 -38.25 -35.54
C GLY A 114 23.14 -38.03 -34.25
N THR A 115 23.63 -36.82 -33.98
CA THR A 115 24.26 -36.51 -32.69
C THR A 115 23.20 -36.42 -31.57
N PRO A 116 23.42 -37.08 -30.43
CA PRO A 116 22.51 -36.97 -29.30
C PRO A 116 22.63 -35.56 -28.68
N ILE A 117 21.49 -34.93 -28.42
CA ILE A 117 21.45 -33.66 -27.67
C ILE A 117 22.06 -33.90 -26.27
N PRO A 118 23.03 -33.07 -25.84
CA PRO A 118 23.70 -33.26 -24.57
C PRO A 118 22.71 -33.24 -23.40
N THR A 119 22.86 -34.19 -22.47
CA THR A 119 22.00 -34.34 -21.30
C THR A 119 21.93 -33.06 -20.46
N LYS A 120 23.04 -32.31 -20.36
CA LYS A 120 23.11 -31.01 -19.70
C LYS A 120 22.17 -29.97 -20.32
N ALA A 121 22.08 -29.90 -21.66
CA ALA A 121 21.18 -28.96 -22.33
C ALA A 121 19.71 -29.34 -22.11
N LYS A 122 19.39 -30.64 -22.18
CA LYS A 122 18.04 -31.15 -21.86
C LYS A 122 17.64 -30.83 -20.41
N ALA A 123 18.53 -31.09 -19.47
CA ALA A 123 18.30 -30.82 -18.05
C ALA A 123 18.15 -29.32 -17.78
N MET A 124 18.95 -28.47 -18.43
CA MET A 124 18.86 -27.02 -18.26
C MET A 124 17.55 -26.47 -18.83
N GLN A 125 17.21 -26.80 -20.07
CA GLN A 125 15.99 -26.27 -20.70
C GLN A 125 14.73 -26.86 -20.05
N GLY A 126 14.67 -28.18 -19.88
CA GLY A 126 13.52 -28.85 -19.26
C GLY A 126 13.40 -28.53 -17.77
N GLY A 127 14.53 -28.50 -17.05
CA GLY A 127 14.57 -28.16 -15.63
C GLY A 127 14.16 -26.71 -15.37
N LEU A 128 14.59 -25.77 -16.20
CA LEU A 128 14.16 -24.37 -16.09
C LEU A 128 12.64 -24.24 -16.29
N ILE A 129 12.09 -24.87 -17.32
CA ILE A 129 10.64 -24.87 -17.57
C ILE A 129 9.89 -25.50 -16.39
N TYR A 130 10.38 -26.63 -15.87
CA TYR A 130 9.78 -27.30 -14.71
C TYR A 130 9.79 -26.41 -13.46
N VAL A 131 10.92 -25.78 -13.14
CA VAL A 131 11.03 -24.87 -11.99
C VAL A 131 10.10 -23.67 -12.12
N VAL A 132 10.00 -23.08 -13.32
CA VAL A 132 9.06 -21.97 -13.57
C VAL A 132 7.61 -22.42 -13.36
N LEU A 133 7.23 -23.62 -13.82
CA LEU A 133 5.89 -24.16 -13.62
C LEU A 133 5.58 -24.42 -12.14
N VAL A 134 6.51 -25.04 -11.40
CA VAL A 134 6.39 -25.24 -9.96
C VAL A 134 6.25 -23.88 -9.26
N PHE A 135 7.07 -22.90 -9.62
CA PHE A 135 6.97 -21.56 -9.07
C PHE A 135 5.60 -20.93 -9.36
N LEU A 136 5.09 -20.98 -10.59
CA LEU A 136 3.76 -20.44 -10.93
C LEU A 136 2.62 -21.11 -10.16
N LEU A 137 2.72 -22.41 -9.88
CA LEU A 137 1.70 -23.15 -9.12
C LEU A 137 1.76 -22.81 -7.63
N PHE A 138 2.95 -22.84 -7.02
CA PHE A 138 3.10 -22.70 -5.57
C PHE A 138 3.29 -21.25 -5.10
N PHE A 139 3.84 -20.36 -5.93
CA PHE A 139 4.08 -18.96 -5.54
C PHE A 139 2.81 -18.23 -5.08
N PRO A 140 1.65 -18.34 -5.77
CA PRO A 140 0.41 -17.75 -5.26
C PRO A 140 0.02 -18.31 -3.89
N LEU A 141 0.19 -19.62 -3.67
CA LEU A 141 -0.11 -20.26 -2.38
C LEU A 141 0.83 -19.77 -1.27
N LEU A 142 2.12 -19.64 -1.57
CA LEU A 142 3.12 -19.09 -0.63
C LEU A 142 2.83 -17.63 -0.29
N MET A 143 2.36 -16.84 -1.26
CA MET A 143 1.93 -15.46 -1.04
C MET A 143 0.75 -15.38 -0.06
N TYR A 144 -0.24 -16.27 -0.20
CA TYR A 144 -1.37 -16.31 0.73
C TYR A 144 -1.06 -16.93 2.09
N SER A 145 -0.04 -17.78 2.20
CA SER A 145 0.30 -18.43 3.48
C SER A 145 1.30 -17.61 4.29
N THR A 146 2.41 -17.20 3.70
CA THR A 146 3.54 -16.57 4.42
C THR A 146 3.39 -15.05 4.49
N PHE A 147 2.82 -14.44 3.46
CA PHE A 147 2.66 -12.98 3.36
C PHE A 147 1.24 -12.52 3.67
N ASN A 148 0.44 -13.33 4.38
CA ASN A 148 -0.90 -12.93 4.78
C ASN A 148 -0.81 -11.82 5.84
N PRO A 149 -1.24 -10.58 5.54
CA PRO A 149 -1.23 -9.49 6.51
C PRO A 149 -2.18 -9.75 7.69
N ALA A 150 -3.12 -10.70 7.57
CA ALA A 150 -3.97 -11.13 8.69
C ALA A 150 -3.19 -11.88 9.79
N LEU A 151 -1.98 -12.35 9.51
CA LEU A 151 -1.11 -12.98 10.52
C LEU A 151 -0.35 -11.96 11.38
N VAL A 152 -0.31 -10.69 10.97
CA VAL A 152 0.38 -9.63 11.71
C VAL A 152 -0.61 -8.97 12.65
N ALA A 153 -0.24 -8.91 13.94
CA ALA A 153 -1.02 -8.18 14.93
C ALA A 153 -1.18 -6.70 14.54
N ASN A 154 -2.43 -6.25 14.45
CA ASN A 154 -2.77 -4.87 14.09
C ASN A 154 -2.96 -4.02 15.35
N TYR A 155 -1.85 -3.50 15.87
CA TYR A 155 -1.83 -2.63 17.04
C TYR A 155 -2.36 -1.23 16.74
N MET A 156 -3.05 -0.64 17.70
CA MET A 156 -3.50 0.76 17.63
C MET A 156 -2.29 1.69 17.71
N THR A 157 -2.25 2.70 16.85
CA THR A 157 -1.14 3.68 16.80
C THR A 157 -1.40 4.88 17.68
N ASN A 158 -2.60 5.46 17.58
CA ASN A 158 -3.04 6.56 18.44
C ASN A 158 -4.45 6.25 18.93
N VAL A 159 -4.69 6.55 20.20
CA VAL A 159 -6.02 6.54 20.81
C VAL A 159 -6.33 7.95 21.30
N GLU A 160 -7.53 8.43 20.99
CA GLU A 160 -8.08 9.69 21.47
C GLU A 160 -9.31 9.34 22.31
N VAL A 161 -9.40 9.91 23.50
CA VAL A 161 -10.55 9.71 24.38
C VAL A 161 -11.13 11.05 24.76
N THR A 162 -12.43 11.21 24.51
CA THR A 162 -13.16 12.42 24.84
C THR A 162 -14.37 12.08 25.71
N ALA A 163 -14.58 12.84 26.78
CA ALA A 163 -15.77 12.76 27.62
C ALA A 163 -16.54 14.08 27.58
N SER A 164 -17.86 13.97 27.43
CA SER A 164 -18.73 15.12 27.22
C SER A 164 -20.06 14.97 27.95
N PHE A 165 -20.64 16.09 28.37
CA PHE A 165 -22.03 16.15 28.81
C PHE A 165 -22.91 16.30 27.57
N GLY A 166 -23.50 15.18 27.12
CA GLY A 166 -24.35 15.09 25.93
C GLY A 166 -23.66 15.66 24.69
N ALA A 167 -24.29 16.66 24.06
CA ALA A 167 -23.73 17.44 22.95
C ALA A 167 -23.37 18.87 23.37
N LEU A 168 -23.36 19.17 24.67
CA LEU A 168 -23.27 20.53 25.21
C LEU A 168 -21.82 20.96 25.45
N SER A 169 -21.02 20.13 26.13
CA SER A 169 -19.62 20.45 26.41
C SER A 169 -18.74 19.21 26.61
N THR A 170 -17.55 19.22 26.03
CA THR A 170 -16.46 18.26 26.30
C THR A 170 -15.63 18.75 27.48
N TRP A 171 -15.55 17.97 28.54
CA TRP A 171 -14.85 18.34 29.78
C TRP A 171 -13.55 17.56 29.99
N TYR A 172 -13.35 16.47 29.22
CA TYR A 172 -12.10 15.73 29.20
C TYR A 172 -11.72 15.41 27.77
N ASP A 173 -10.50 15.77 27.39
CA ASP A 173 -9.86 15.37 26.16
C ASP A 173 -8.47 14.81 26.45
N ALA A 174 -8.23 13.58 26.02
CA ALA A 174 -6.92 12.95 26.03
C ALA A 174 -6.59 12.49 24.61
N GLY A 175 -5.99 13.40 23.84
CA GLY A 175 -5.49 13.13 22.49
C GLY A 175 -4.15 12.40 22.48
N MET A 176 -3.94 11.57 21.45
CA MET A 176 -2.65 10.93 21.13
C MET A 176 -2.05 10.02 22.23
N LEU A 177 -2.90 9.21 22.86
CA LEU A 177 -2.43 8.21 23.81
C LEU A 177 -1.71 7.07 23.09
N SER A 178 -0.55 6.68 23.63
CA SER A 178 0.18 5.49 23.20
C SER A 178 -0.36 4.26 23.93
N SER A 179 -0.56 3.19 23.17
CA SER A 179 -0.95 1.91 23.73
C SER A 179 0.25 0.96 23.76
N THR A 180 0.42 0.28 24.88
CA THR A 180 1.45 -0.75 25.05
C THR A 180 0.83 -2.14 24.91
N PRO A 181 1.55 -3.12 24.33
CA PRO A 181 1.08 -4.50 24.33
C PRO A 181 0.92 -4.99 25.77
N LEU A 182 -0.11 -5.80 26.03
CA LEU A 182 -0.39 -6.31 27.36
C LEU A 182 0.80 -7.12 27.91
N PRO A 183 1.36 -6.75 29.08
CA PRO A 183 2.46 -7.52 29.68
C PRO A 183 2.03 -8.94 30.05
N SER A 184 2.95 -9.90 29.96
CA SER A 184 2.67 -11.33 30.12
C SER A 184 2.07 -11.74 31.47
N HIS A 185 2.33 -11.00 32.55
CA HIS A 185 1.81 -11.30 33.88
C HIS A 185 0.31 -11.01 34.04
N TYR A 186 -0.29 -10.21 33.15
CA TYR A 186 -1.73 -9.91 33.19
C TYR A 186 -2.61 -11.07 32.69
N TYR A 187 -2.08 -12.00 31.89
CA TYR A 187 -2.87 -13.12 31.38
C TYR A 187 -3.42 -13.99 32.51
N GLY A 188 -2.62 -14.27 33.54
CA GLY A 188 -3.07 -15.02 34.72
C GLY A 188 -4.19 -14.30 35.49
N PHE A 189 -4.21 -12.97 35.52
CA PHE A 189 -5.31 -12.22 36.12
C PHE A 189 -6.62 -12.42 35.35
N PHE A 190 -6.58 -12.40 34.02
CA PHE A 190 -7.77 -12.59 33.19
C PHE A 190 -8.31 -14.02 33.25
N GLU A 191 -7.45 -15.04 33.37
CA GLU A 191 -7.88 -16.42 33.58
C GLU A 191 -8.73 -16.58 34.86
N HIS A 192 -8.34 -15.89 35.94
CA HIS A 192 -9.01 -15.99 37.24
C HIS A 192 -10.24 -15.07 37.35
N THR A 193 -10.19 -13.87 36.76
CA THR A 193 -11.27 -12.88 36.89
C THR A 193 -12.33 -13.02 35.81
N ASN A 194 -11.96 -13.35 34.58
CA ASN A 194 -12.85 -13.41 33.42
C ASN A 194 -12.40 -14.49 32.41
N PRO A 195 -12.70 -15.78 32.68
CA PRO A 195 -12.20 -16.90 31.88
C PRO A 195 -12.65 -16.87 30.41
N ARG A 196 -13.80 -16.22 30.11
CA ARG A 196 -14.29 -16.03 28.73
C ARG A 196 -13.33 -15.19 27.89
N ILE A 197 -12.77 -14.14 28.48
CA ILE A 197 -11.87 -13.21 27.81
C ILE A 197 -10.52 -13.89 27.55
N ALA A 198 -10.01 -14.64 28.53
CA ALA A 198 -8.78 -15.41 28.38
C ALA A 198 -8.87 -16.44 27.24
N GLN A 199 -9.97 -17.19 27.19
CA GLN A 199 -10.20 -18.20 26.15
C GLN A 199 -10.27 -17.59 24.74
N GLU A 200 -10.89 -16.41 24.59
CA GLU A 200 -10.94 -15.73 23.30
C GLU A 200 -9.56 -15.28 22.81
N VAL A 201 -8.74 -14.71 23.69
CA VAL A 201 -7.41 -14.22 23.34
C VAL A 201 -6.50 -15.36 22.89
N GLU A 202 -6.49 -16.45 23.65
CA GLU A 202 -5.64 -17.61 23.36
C GLU A 202 -6.12 -18.38 22.12
N GLY A 203 -7.44 -18.56 21.97
CA GLY A 203 -8.01 -19.35 20.88
C GLY A 203 -8.07 -18.65 19.52
N THR A 204 -8.10 -17.31 19.49
CA THR A 204 -8.29 -16.55 18.23
C THR A 204 -7.06 -15.76 17.77
N GLY A 205 -5.98 -15.74 18.56
CA GLY A 205 -4.78 -14.96 18.26
C GLY A 205 -5.02 -13.44 18.26
N LYS A 206 -6.14 -12.99 18.84
CA LYS A 206 -6.43 -11.56 19.04
C LYS A 206 -5.42 -11.00 20.03
N THR A 207 -4.87 -9.82 19.73
CA THR A 207 -3.95 -9.15 20.63
C THR A 207 -4.67 -8.18 21.56
N MET A 208 -4.16 -8.06 22.78
CA MET A 208 -4.61 -7.09 23.77
C MET A 208 -3.59 -6.00 23.98
N GLN A 209 -4.11 -4.83 24.30
CA GLN A 209 -3.37 -3.60 24.40
C GLN A 209 -3.83 -2.87 25.66
N LEU A 210 -2.87 -2.42 26.47
CA LEU A 210 -3.14 -1.61 27.64
C LEU A 210 -3.12 -0.14 27.22
N LEU A 211 -4.14 0.59 27.65
CA LEU A 211 -4.25 2.02 27.47
C LEU A 211 -4.11 2.69 28.84
N SER A 212 -3.07 3.50 29.00
CA SER A 212 -2.87 4.29 30.22
C SER A 212 -3.53 5.65 30.03
N MET A 213 -4.61 5.88 30.77
CA MET A 213 -5.37 7.13 30.70
C MET A 213 -4.75 8.17 31.65
N PRO A 214 -4.48 9.40 31.19
CA PRO A 214 -4.02 10.47 32.06
C PRO A 214 -5.14 10.89 33.01
N HIS A 215 -4.77 11.28 34.23
CA HIS A 215 -5.73 11.70 35.24
C HIS A 215 -6.34 13.08 34.93
N CYS A 216 -5.61 13.94 34.22
CA CYS A 216 -6.04 15.27 33.83
C CYS A 216 -6.34 15.32 32.33
N SER A 217 -7.30 16.16 31.95
CA SER A 217 -7.53 16.55 30.55
C SER A 217 -6.31 17.27 29.98
N ALA A 218 -6.03 17.07 28.70
CA ALA A 218 -4.99 17.79 27.97
C ALA A 218 -5.41 19.23 27.65
N GLU A 219 -6.72 19.46 27.46
CA GLU A 219 -7.30 20.77 27.22
C GLU A 219 -8.05 21.28 28.46
N SER A 220 -7.99 22.59 28.67
CA SER A 220 -8.82 23.29 29.66
C SER A 220 -10.29 23.19 29.28
N TRP A 221 -11.15 23.09 30.29
CA TRP A 221 -12.60 23.07 30.07
C TRP A 221 -13.13 24.49 29.87
N ASP A 222 -13.01 25.00 28.65
CA ASP A 222 -13.41 26.37 28.30
C ASP A 222 -14.85 26.40 27.75
N VAL A 223 -15.83 26.52 28.66
CA VAL A 223 -17.26 26.58 28.31
C VAL A 223 -17.71 28.01 28.07
N SER A 224 -18.44 28.26 26.97
CA SER A 224 -19.05 29.56 26.72
C SER A 224 -20.16 29.86 27.73
N PRO A 225 -20.43 31.14 28.07
CA PRO A 225 -21.51 31.47 29.01
C PRO A 225 -22.87 30.88 28.61
N SER A 226 -23.19 30.89 27.31
CA SER A 226 -24.42 30.29 26.79
C SER A 226 -24.47 28.76 26.90
N ALA A 227 -23.35 28.06 26.70
CA ALA A 227 -23.27 26.62 26.90
C ALA A 227 -23.35 26.25 28.38
N ARG A 228 -22.83 27.11 29.27
CA ARG A 228 -22.94 26.94 30.72
C ARG A 228 -24.38 27.08 31.20
N GLU A 229 -25.12 28.08 30.72
CA GLU A 229 -26.56 28.22 31.02
C GLU A 229 -27.33 26.99 30.53
N ALA A 230 -27.05 26.51 29.32
CA ALA A 230 -27.68 25.31 28.78
C ALA A 230 -27.36 24.02 29.56
N LEU A 231 -26.14 23.91 30.13
CA LEU A 231 -25.78 22.81 31.03
C LEU A 231 -26.54 22.89 32.35
N HIS A 232 -26.64 24.09 32.93
CA HIS A 232 -27.38 24.31 34.17
C HIS A 232 -28.87 23.94 33.98
N ASP A 233 -29.49 24.39 32.88
CA ASP A 233 -30.86 24.00 32.53
C ASP A 233 -31.01 22.48 32.35
N ALA A 234 -30.01 21.82 31.75
CA ALA A 234 -29.99 20.37 31.59
C ALA A 234 -29.83 19.61 32.91
N PHE A 235 -28.99 20.08 33.84
CA PHE A 235 -28.85 19.49 35.17
C PHE A 235 -30.13 19.64 35.99
N ASN A 236 -30.74 20.84 35.95
CA ASN A 236 -31.98 21.14 36.65
C ASN A 236 -33.16 20.31 36.10
N ALA A 237 -33.25 20.17 34.77
CA ALA A 237 -34.23 19.30 34.13
C ALA A 237 -34.02 17.81 34.48
N SER A 238 -32.77 17.37 34.63
CA SER A 238 -32.42 16.02 35.09
C SER A 238 -32.79 15.78 36.56
N TYR A 239 -32.58 16.78 37.41
CA TYR A 239 -32.96 16.71 38.83
C TYR A 239 -34.47 16.59 39.03
N TYR A 240 -35.28 17.37 38.30
CA TYR A 240 -36.75 17.26 38.30
C TYR A 240 -37.29 16.11 37.45
N ASN A 241 -36.41 15.24 36.92
CA ASN A 241 -36.75 14.07 36.10
C ASN A 241 -37.58 14.43 34.84
N ALA A 242 -37.38 15.64 34.30
CA ALA A 242 -38.02 16.12 33.07
C ALA A 242 -37.26 15.66 31.81
N SER A 243 -35.93 15.53 31.89
CA SER A 243 -35.09 14.99 30.81
C SER A 243 -33.86 14.29 31.39
N THR A 244 -33.38 13.21 30.74
CA THR A 244 -32.18 12.50 31.19
C THR A 244 -30.93 13.08 30.53
N LEU A 245 -29.99 13.58 31.33
CA LEU A 245 -28.66 13.96 30.84
C LEU A 245 -27.80 12.71 30.64
N TYR A 246 -27.02 12.66 29.56
CA TYR A 246 -26.08 11.57 29.29
C TYR A 246 -24.65 12.08 29.34
N ILE A 247 -23.76 11.33 30.00
CA ILE A 247 -22.32 11.46 29.81
C ILE A 247 -21.95 10.61 28.60
N ARG A 248 -21.39 11.24 27.57
CA ARG A 248 -20.92 10.58 26.36
C ARG A 248 -19.41 10.43 26.42
N LEU A 249 -18.95 9.19 26.43
CA LEU A 249 -17.55 8.81 26.31
C LEU A 249 -17.30 8.31 24.88
N THR A 250 -16.38 8.95 24.18
CA THR A 250 -16.04 8.64 22.79
C THR A 250 -14.57 8.24 22.72
N LEU A 251 -14.33 7.01 22.26
CA LEU A 251 -13.02 6.42 22.04
C LEU A 251 -12.76 6.38 20.53
N ARG A 252 -11.76 7.11 20.04
CA ARG A 252 -11.32 7.05 18.65
C ARG A 252 -9.95 6.41 18.60
N PHE A 253 -9.80 5.33 17.83
CA PHE A 253 -8.51 4.68 17.68
C PHE A 253 -8.13 4.57 16.22
N THR A 254 -6.85 4.81 15.96
CA THR A 254 -6.25 4.76 14.64
C THR A 254 -5.43 3.49 14.49
N ARG A 255 -5.55 2.84 13.33
CA ARG A 255 -4.77 1.65 12.97
C ARG A 255 -4.15 1.83 11.60
N LYS A 256 -2.91 1.35 11.44
CA LYS A 256 -2.20 1.32 10.16
C LYS A 256 -2.43 -0.01 9.46
N TYR A 257 -3.00 0.03 8.27
CA TYR A 257 -3.21 -1.17 7.45
C TYR A 257 -2.14 -1.29 6.36
N PHE A 258 -1.40 -2.41 6.39
CA PHE A 258 -0.31 -2.69 5.44
C PHE A 258 -0.77 -2.74 3.98
N THR A 259 -1.99 -3.20 3.73
CA THR A 259 -2.50 -3.42 2.37
C THR A 259 -2.77 -2.14 1.57
N GLN A 260 -2.85 -0.96 2.22
CA GLN A 260 -3.20 0.29 1.54
C GLN A 260 -2.36 1.50 1.96
N ASN A 261 -1.34 1.34 2.82
CA ASN A 261 -0.68 2.47 3.51
C ASN A 261 -1.71 3.48 4.06
N SER A 262 -2.89 2.97 4.45
CA SER A 262 -4.01 3.77 4.89
C SER A 262 -4.12 3.67 6.41
N GLU A 263 -4.20 4.82 7.06
CA GLU A 263 -4.66 4.91 8.44
C GLU A 263 -6.19 4.87 8.41
N ARG A 264 -6.79 3.99 9.22
CA ARG A 264 -8.22 4.02 9.46
C ARG A 264 -8.47 4.35 10.91
N THR A 265 -9.39 5.27 11.14
CA THR A 265 -9.89 5.65 12.45
C THR A 265 -11.24 5.00 12.66
N GLU A 266 -11.37 4.24 13.74
CA GLU A 266 -12.64 3.68 14.19
C GLU A 266 -13.06 4.42 15.47
N GLU A 267 -14.36 4.56 15.67
CA GLU A 267 -14.95 5.33 16.78
C GLU A 267 -15.98 4.48 17.52
N ILE A 268 -15.84 4.41 18.84
CA ILE A 268 -16.78 3.78 19.76
C ILE A 268 -17.37 4.87 20.65
N ARG A 269 -18.70 4.92 20.72
CA ARG A 269 -19.45 5.86 21.58
C ARG A 269 -20.20 5.08 22.64
N VAL A 270 -20.02 5.48 23.89
CA VAL A 270 -20.74 4.96 25.05
C VAL A 270 -21.46 6.13 25.70
N GLU A 271 -22.77 6.00 25.89
CA GLU A 271 -23.60 7.00 26.56
C GLU A 271 -24.10 6.42 27.87
N VAL A 272 -23.80 7.10 28.99
CA VAL A 272 -24.19 6.70 30.34
C VAL A 272 -25.16 7.75 30.89
N PRO A 273 -26.39 7.38 31.28
CA PRO A 273 -27.32 8.33 31.86
C PRO A 273 -26.81 8.80 33.23
N VAL A 274 -26.90 10.10 33.48
CA VAL A 274 -26.61 10.71 34.77
C VAL A 274 -27.83 10.50 35.68
N PRO A 275 -27.66 9.89 36.86
CA PRO A 275 -28.74 9.78 37.82
C PRO A 275 -29.23 11.15 38.30
N TRP A 276 -30.52 11.24 38.63
CA TRP A 276 -31.14 12.50 39.09
C TRP A 276 -30.47 13.04 40.37
N TYR A 277 -29.98 12.15 41.24
CA TYR A 277 -29.35 12.54 42.52
C TYR A 277 -27.96 13.14 42.34
N ASP A 278 -27.20 12.71 41.33
CA ASP A 278 -25.87 13.23 41.01
C ASP A 278 -25.93 14.54 40.22
N SER A 279 -27.07 14.82 39.58
CA SER A 279 -27.26 16.00 38.74
C SER A 279 -27.07 17.31 39.51
N LEU A 280 -27.57 17.40 40.76
CA LEU A 280 -27.41 18.56 41.63
C LEU A 280 -25.96 18.74 42.12
N ALA A 281 -25.25 17.63 42.36
CA ALA A 281 -23.85 17.68 42.77
C ALA A 281 -22.96 18.16 41.61
N LEU A 282 -23.24 17.68 40.39
CA LEU A 282 -22.56 18.15 39.18
C LEU A 282 -22.83 19.63 38.91
N GLU A 283 -24.07 20.10 39.05
CA GLU A 283 -24.42 21.52 38.92
C GLU A 283 -23.58 22.40 39.86
N ARG A 284 -23.50 22.03 41.14
CA ARG A 284 -22.69 22.73 42.15
C ARG A 284 -21.19 22.74 41.84
N PHE A 285 -20.69 21.65 41.27
CA PHE A 285 -19.30 21.55 40.81
C PHE A 285 -19.02 22.46 39.63
N VAL A 286 -19.92 22.50 38.64
CA VAL A 286 -19.81 23.39 37.48
C VAL A 286 -19.85 24.86 37.92
N ASP A 287 -20.64 25.18 38.94
CA ASP A 287 -20.69 26.53 39.51
C ASP A 287 -19.50 26.92 40.39
N GLY A 288 -18.62 25.96 40.69
CA GLY A 288 -17.44 26.18 41.53
C GLY A 288 -17.77 26.33 43.02
N THR A 289 -19.00 25.96 43.42
CA THR A 289 -19.40 25.96 44.84
C THR A 289 -18.84 24.76 45.60
N ASP A 290 -18.71 23.62 44.92
CA ASP A 290 -18.07 22.41 45.43
C ASP A 290 -16.79 22.11 44.63
N GLN A 291 -15.68 21.81 45.32
CA GLN A 291 -14.37 21.56 44.69
C GLN A 291 -14.14 20.09 44.29
N HIS A 292 -14.91 19.16 44.86
CA HIS A 292 -14.77 17.73 44.62
C HIS A 292 -16.14 17.07 44.55
N VAL A 293 -16.40 16.35 43.45
CA VAL A 293 -17.60 15.54 43.29
C VAL A 293 -17.20 14.17 42.75
N THR A 294 -17.78 13.13 43.34
CA THR A 294 -17.65 11.74 42.91
C THR A 294 -19.02 11.28 42.42
N VAL A 295 -19.12 11.05 41.12
CA VAL A 295 -20.31 10.55 40.40
C VAL A 295 -19.99 9.20 39.78
#